data_AF-A0A2N6BIB2-F1
#
_entry.id   AF-A0A2N6BIB2-F1
#
_cell.length_a   1.000
_cell.length_b   1.000
_cell.length_c   1.000
_cell.angle_alpha   90.00
_cell.angle_beta   90.00
_cell.angle_gamma   90.00
#
_symmetry.space_group_name_H-M   'P 1'
#
loop_
_entity.id
_entity.type
_entity.pdbx_description
1 polymer ?
#
loop_
_entity_poly.entity_id
_entity_poly.type
_entity_poly.pdbx_seq_one_letter_code
_entity_poly.pdbx_strand_id
1 'polypeptide(L)'
;MSIRKSDLALGFLGLAALSLLAVIAHALISGDARHPAAAARLVAELGLTDLALFTEARYTRHPSQADLNTPFQDHPMSFDHFPTGSLIAPPARFGPTGGFAKTPGEGAR
;
A
#
# COMPACT_ATOMS: atom_id res chain seq x y z
N MET A 1 -18.41 26.71 -36.61
CA MET A 1 -18.41 25.32 -36.10
C MET A 1 -19.16 25.33 -34.77
N SER A 2 -20.30 24.65 -34.68
CA SER A 2 -21.12 24.65 -33.44
C SER A 2 -20.53 23.65 -32.46
N ILE A 3 -20.09 24.12 -31.29
CA ILE A 3 -19.53 23.28 -30.22
C ILE A 3 -20.66 22.46 -29.60
N ARG A 4 -20.56 21.14 -29.65
CA ARG A 4 -21.51 20.23 -29.00
C ARG A 4 -21.09 20.01 -27.55
N LYS A 5 -22.05 19.69 -26.69
CA LYS A 5 -21.77 19.35 -25.27
C LYS A 5 -20.82 18.15 -25.14
N SER A 6 -20.88 17.22 -26.09
CA SER A 6 -19.95 16.09 -26.20
C SER A 6 -18.50 16.54 -26.41
N ASP A 7 -18.29 17.58 -27.22
CA ASP A 7 -16.95 18.07 -27.56
C ASP A 7 -16.29 18.73 -26.34
N LEU A 8 -17.10 19.41 -25.52
CA LEU A 8 -16.67 19.95 -24.22
C LEU A 8 -16.35 18.83 -23.22
N ALA A 9 -17.20 17.79 -23.13
CA ALA A 9 -16.96 16.67 -22.23
C ALA A 9 -15.69 15.89 -22.60
N LEU A 10 -15.47 15.65 -23.90
CA LEU A 10 -14.25 15.00 -24.41
C LEU A 10 -13.01 15.87 -24.19
N GLY A 11 -13.12 17.19 -24.42
CA GLY A 11 -12.04 18.12 -24.12
C GLY A 11 -11.67 18.13 -22.63
N PHE A 12 -12.66 18.16 -21.74
CA PHE A 12 -12.44 18.07 -20.30
C PHE A 12 -11.82 16.75 -19.88
N LEU A 13 -12.32 15.61 -20.40
CA LEU A 13 -11.77 14.29 -20.09
C LEU A 13 -10.33 14.15 -20.59
N GLY A 14 -10.04 14.66 -21.79
CA GLY A 14 -8.68 14.70 -22.34
C GLY A 14 -7.73 15.54 -21.48
N LEU A 15 -8.17 16.71 -21.03
CA LEU A 15 -7.39 17.55 -20.12
C LEU A 15 -7.15 16.85 -18.78
N ALA A 16 -8.17 16.24 -18.18
CA ALA A 16 -8.04 15.49 -16.93
C ALA A 16 -7.06 14.32 -17.06
N ALA A 17 -7.12 13.57 -18.16
CA ALA A 17 -6.18 12.49 -18.46
C ALA A 17 -4.74 13.02 -18.60
N LEU A 18 -4.55 14.14 -19.31
CA LEU A 18 -3.24 14.77 -19.43
C LEU A 18 -2.70 15.26 -18.09
N SER A 19 -3.55 15.86 -17.24
CA SER A 19 -3.17 16.26 -15.88
C SER A 19 -2.76 15.04 -15.03
N LEU A 20 -3.51 13.94 -15.11
CA LEU A 20 -3.17 12.70 -14.41
C LEU A 20 -1.82 12.15 -14.88
N LEU A 21 -1.58 12.10 -16.20
CA LEU A 21 -0.31 11.66 -16.76
C LEU A 21 0.86 12.56 -16.32
N ALA A 22 0.64 13.88 -16.25
CA ALA A 22 1.64 14.81 -15.76
C ALA A 22 1.97 14.56 -14.28
N VAL A 23 0.97 14.28 -13.44
CA VAL A 23 1.19 13.92 -12.03
C VAL A 23 1.96 12.61 -11.89
N ILE A 24 1.61 11.58 -12.68
CA ILE A 24 2.33 10.30 -12.67
C ILE A 24 3.79 10.51 -13.13
N ALA A 25 4.00 11.21 -14.24
CA ALA A 25 5.34 11.51 -14.73
C ALA A 25 6.14 12.30 -13.69
N HIS A 26 5.53 13.30 -13.05
CA HIS A 26 6.15 14.03 -11.97
C HIS A 26 6.50 13.11 -10.80
N ALA A 27 5.60 12.24 -10.34
CA ALA A 27 5.89 11.29 -9.26
C ALA A 27 7.06 10.35 -9.60
N LEU A 28 7.14 9.87 -10.85
CA LEU A 28 8.22 8.99 -11.32
C LEU A 28 9.57 9.72 -11.43
N ILE A 29 9.56 10.98 -11.85
CA ILE A 29 10.78 11.80 -12.04
C ILE A 29 11.26 12.40 -10.72
N SER A 30 10.34 12.91 -9.91
CA SER A 30 10.65 13.59 -8.65
C SER A 30 11.31 12.66 -7.66
N GLY A 31 11.21 11.33 -7.84
CA GLY A 31 11.92 10.34 -7.04
C GLY A 31 11.71 10.57 -5.55
N ASP A 32 10.59 11.19 -5.18
CA ASP A 32 10.33 11.72 -3.85
C ASP A 32 9.83 10.56 -2.98
N ALA A 33 10.66 9.53 -2.90
CA ALA A 33 10.72 8.69 -1.75
C ALA A 33 11.09 9.62 -0.60
N ARG A 34 10.10 10.18 0.10
CA ARG A 34 10.28 10.82 1.41
C ARG A 34 11.38 10.07 2.12
N HIS A 35 12.57 10.67 2.25
CA HIS A 35 13.82 9.91 2.42
C HIS A 35 13.61 8.77 3.41
N PRO A 36 13.49 7.50 2.95
CA PRO A 36 13.20 6.40 3.87
C PRO A 36 14.33 6.30 4.90
N ALA A 37 15.53 6.75 4.54
CA ALA A 37 16.65 6.94 5.44
C ALA A 37 16.40 7.98 6.55
N ALA A 38 15.76 9.12 6.26
CA ALA A 38 15.44 10.13 7.27
C ALA A 38 14.33 9.65 8.21
N ALA A 39 13.29 8.99 7.66
CA ALA A 39 12.24 8.37 8.44
C ALA A 39 12.78 7.23 9.33
N ALA A 40 13.62 6.34 8.78
CA ALA A 40 14.26 5.27 9.52
C ALA A 40 15.21 5.79 10.61
N ARG A 41 15.94 6.87 10.32
CA ARG A 41 16.78 7.54 11.31
C ARG A 41 15.95 8.11 12.46
N LEU A 42 14.82 8.75 12.16
CA LEU A 42 13.91 9.27 13.19
C LEU A 42 13.32 8.14 14.05
N VAL A 43 12.90 7.03 13.44
CA VAL A 43 12.42 5.83 14.14
C VAL A 43 13.50 5.30 15.09
N ALA A 44 14.75 5.21 14.63
CA ALA A 44 15.88 4.78 15.44
C ALA A 44 16.20 5.75 16.59
N GLU A 45 16.26 7.07 16.32
CA GLU A 45 16.54 8.09 17.33
C GLU A 45 15.47 8.14 18.44
N LEU A 46 14.21 7.87 18.11
CA LEU A 46 13.09 7.85 19.05
C LEU A 46 12.87 6.47 19.72
N GLY A 47 13.63 5.45 19.33
CA GLY A 47 13.45 4.07 19.84
C GLY A 47 12.09 3.46 19.47
N LEU A 48 11.49 3.89 18.36
CA LEU A 48 10.23 3.34 17.87
C LEU A 48 10.47 2.01 17.16
N THR A 49 9.48 1.11 17.22
CA THR A 49 9.56 -0.18 16.52
C THR A 49 9.48 -0.05 15.00
N ASP A 50 8.71 0.90 14.48
CA ASP A 50 8.52 1.15 13.04
C ASP A 50 7.87 2.53 12.81
N LEU A 51 7.83 2.99 11.55
CA LEU A 51 7.13 4.22 11.16
C LEU A 51 5.63 3.95 11.02
N ALA A 52 4.78 4.78 11.62
CA ALA A 52 3.35 4.79 11.35
C ALA A 52 3.09 5.36 9.94
N LEU A 53 2.93 4.50 8.94
CA LEU A 53 2.72 4.92 7.55
C LEU A 53 1.33 5.55 7.33
N PHE A 54 0.36 5.12 8.14
CA PHE A 54 -1.03 5.55 8.05
C PHE A 54 -1.64 5.68 9.45
N THR A 55 -2.76 6.41 9.54
CA THR A 55 -3.48 6.67 10.79
C THR A 55 -4.71 5.78 10.98
N GLU A 56 -4.91 4.80 10.09
CA GLU A 56 -6.07 3.89 10.06
C GLU A 56 -5.88 2.65 10.97
N ALA A 57 -6.30 1.44 10.61
CA ALA A 57 -6.12 0.26 11.47
C ALA A 57 -4.67 -0.06 11.82
N ARG A 58 -4.42 -0.73 12.96
CA ARG A 58 -3.07 -1.09 13.42
C ARG A 58 -2.23 -1.82 12.36
N TYR A 59 -2.85 -2.74 11.60
CA TYR A 59 -2.18 -3.48 10.53
C TYR A 59 -1.81 -2.62 9.31
N THR A 60 -2.45 -1.46 9.13
CA THR A 60 -2.04 -0.48 8.12
C THR A 60 -1.00 0.49 8.67
N ARG A 61 -0.99 0.78 9.99
CA ARG A 61 -0.01 1.70 10.58
C ARG A 61 1.41 1.11 10.66
N HIS A 62 1.54 -0.12 11.14
CA HIS A 62 2.82 -0.80 11.30
C HIS A 62 2.76 -2.17 10.64
N PRO A 63 3.16 -2.30 9.36
CA PRO A 63 3.09 -3.56 8.63
C PRO A 63 3.85 -4.70 9.33
N SER A 64 4.93 -4.36 10.04
CA SER A 64 5.73 -5.30 10.85
C SER A 64 5.05 -5.79 12.12
N GLN A 65 3.99 -5.10 12.59
CA GLN A 65 3.22 -5.43 13.79
C GLN A 65 1.77 -5.80 13.45
N ALA A 66 1.51 -6.23 12.21
CA ALA A 66 0.21 -6.78 11.86
C ALA A 66 -0.12 -7.95 12.80
N ASP A 67 -1.27 -7.86 13.44
CA ASP A 67 -1.69 -8.80 14.48
C ASP A 67 -2.06 -10.14 13.84
N LEU A 68 -1.31 -11.20 14.16
CA LEU A 68 -1.61 -12.58 13.74
C LEU A 68 -2.87 -13.12 14.43
N ASN A 69 -3.31 -12.49 15.51
CA ASN A 69 -4.35 -12.94 16.41
C ASN A 69 -5.56 -12.00 16.48
N THR A 70 -5.78 -11.13 15.49
CA THR A 70 -7.10 -10.49 15.35
C THR A 70 -8.08 -11.59 14.92
N PRO A 71 -8.97 -12.07 15.83
CA PRO A 71 -9.97 -13.05 15.44
C PRO A 71 -10.85 -12.33 14.43
N PHE A 72 -11.11 -12.94 13.27
CA PHE A 72 -11.80 -12.31 12.14
C PHE A 72 -10.95 -11.30 11.36
N GLN A 73 -9.77 -11.74 10.88
CA GLN A 73 -9.34 -11.20 9.60
C GLN A 73 -10.47 -11.38 8.60
N ASP A 74 -10.79 -10.28 7.93
CA ASP A 74 -11.48 -10.17 6.65
C ASP A 74 -11.54 -11.51 5.88
N HIS A 75 -12.77 -12.02 5.68
CA HIS A 75 -12.99 -13.26 4.93
C HIS A 75 -12.49 -13.09 3.48
N PRO A 76 -12.17 -14.17 2.74
CA PRO A 76 -11.87 -14.03 1.32
C PRO A 76 -12.99 -13.22 0.63
N MET A 77 -12.64 -12.11 -0.03
CA MET A 77 -13.57 -11.12 -0.63
C MET A 77 -14.33 -10.17 0.32
N SER A 78 -13.95 -10.04 1.59
CA SER A 78 -14.53 -9.00 2.44
C SER A 78 -14.08 -7.61 1.99
N PHE A 79 -14.94 -6.63 2.23
CA PHE A 79 -14.61 -5.24 1.99
C PHE A 79 -13.77 -4.72 3.15
N ASP A 80 -12.50 -4.41 2.88
CA ASP A 80 -11.62 -3.74 3.83
C ASP A 80 -12.25 -2.40 4.22
N HIS A 81 -12.32 -2.14 5.52
CA HIS A 81 -12.84 -0.88 6.05
C HIS A 81 -11.82 0.26 5.92
N PHE A 82 -10.56 -0.08 5.70
CA PHE A 82 -9.46 0.87 5.62
C PHE A 82 -8.84 0.81 4.23
N PRO A 83 -9.15 1.75 3.32
CA PRO A 83 -8.72 1.69 1.92
C PRO A 83 -7.19 1.62 1.77
N THR A 84 -6.48 2.10 2.79
CA THR A 84 -5.03 1.99 2.94
C THR A 84 -4.49 0.56 2.86
N GLY A 85 -5.26 -0.45 3.27
CA GLY A 85 -4.82 -1.86 3.18
C GLY A 85 -4.41 -2.26 1.75
N SER A 86 -5.05 -1.65 0.74
CA SER A 86 -4.73 -1.89 -0.68
C SER A 86 -3.42 -1.24 -1.17
N LEU A 87 -2.82 -0.33 -0.38
CA LEU A 87 -1.59 0.38 -0.74
C LEU A 87 -0.33 -0.37 -0.29
N ILE A 88 -0.47 -1.41 0.54
CA ILE A 88 0.64 -2.24 0.98
C ILE A 88 0.88 -3.32 -0.08
N ALA A 89 1.99 -3.22 -0.78
CA ALA A 89 2.39 -4.24 -1.75
C ALA A 89 2.69 -5.57 -1.02
N PRO A 90 2.38 -6.72 -1.65
CA PRO A 90 2.80 -8.01 -1.11
C PRO A 90 4.33 -8.04 -0.97
N PRO A 91 4.86 -8.78 0.03
CA PRO A 91 6.29 -8.87 0.23
C PRO A 91 6.96 -9.41 -1.04
N ALA A 92 8.02 -8.73 -1.50
CA ALA A 92 8.76 -9.11 -2.71
C ALA A 92 9.39 -10.51 -2.61
N ARG A 93 9.62 -10.98 -1.38
CA ARG A 93 10.05 -12.34 -1.07
C ARG A 93 9.33 -12.80 0.18
N PHE A 94 8.66 -13.93 0.08
CA PHE A 94 8.32 -14.72 1.24
C PHE A 94 9.63 -15.31 1.78
N GLY A 95 9.89 -15.17 3.08
CA GLY A 95 11.07 -15.77 3.73
C GLY A 95 11.07 -17.31 3.58
N PRO A 96 12.07 -18.03 4.11
CA PRO A 96 12.18 -19.49 3.98
C PRO A 96 10.92 -20.27 4.42
N THR A 97 10.10 -19.66 5.27
CA THR A 97 8.85 -20.19 5.81
C THR A 97 7.58 -19.65 5.15
N GLY A 98 7.68 -18.63 4.29
CA GLY A 98 6.53 -17.85 3.83
C GLY A 98 5.74 -18.46 2.67
N GLY A 99 6.07 -19.68 2.26
CA GLY A 99 5.23 -20.46 1.35
C GLY A 99 4.77 -21.72 2.05
N PHE A 100 3.88 -21.63 3.05
CA PHE A 100 3.21 -22.76 3.73
C PHE A 100 4.03 -24.05 3.74
N ALA A 101 5.29 -23.97 4.19
CA ALA A 101 6.14 -25.15 4.26
C ALA A 101 5.58 -25.98 5.39
N LYS A 102 4.72 -26.94 5.04
CA LYS A 102 4.28 -27.97 5.96
C LYS A 102 5.56 -28.63 6.45
N THR A 103 5.90 -28.44 7.72
CA THR A 103 7.05 -29.08 8.35
C THR A 103 6.95 -30.57 8.04
N PRO A 104 7.92 -31.19 7.31
CA PRO A 104 7.87 -32.63 7.08
C PRO A 104 8.14 -33.32 8.42
N GLY A 105 7.07 -33.63 9.17
CA GLY A 105 7.19 -34.28 10.47
C GLY A 105 5.96 -34.21 11.38
N GLU A 106 5.07 -33.24 11.19
CA GLU A 106 3.97 -32.99 12.17
C GLU A 106 2.69 -33.80 11.89
N GLY A 107 2.87 -35.07 11.48
CA GLY A 107 1.76 -35.99 11.15
C GLY A 107 2.02 -37.45 11.51
N ALA A 108 3.07 -37.76 12.28
CA ALA A 108 3.30 -39.11 12.75
C ALA A 108 4.15 -39.10 14.03
N ARG A 109 3.52 -38.80 15.17
CA ARG A 109 3.66 -39.46 16.49
C ARG A 109 3.00 -38.64 17.58
#